data_AF-A0A7C7JFK3-F1
#
_entry.id   AF-A0A7C7JFK3-F1
#
_cell.length_a   1.000
_cell.length_b   1.000
_cell.length_c   1.000
_cell.angle_alpha   90.00
_cell.angle_beta   90.00
_cell.angle_gamma   90.00
#
_symmetry.space_group_name_H-M   'P 1'
#
loop_
_entity.id
_entity.type
_entity.pdbx_description
1 polymer ?
#
loop_
_entity_poly.entity_id
_entity_poly.type
_entity_poly.pdbx_seq_one_letter_code
_entity_poly.pdbx_strand_id
1 'polypeptide(L)'
;MKKLLPLLFCAFFSTPFFAQTGTGIVLLTGPTHTFTPTTVDSASSFDFQLVNTVAIEQTVLFGGLNAPFALADNTPQVVAASDTLDLSISFTPSSIGAFSDTLNVVGTIFGDAMLVVSGDGIQVQLTWVSDTLQFATTAIGQTDTVALSLSSVGDGTAVISDLQFSNSIFTVDSAASQFNIAQGTTDNLIFVFAPINAGEFSETVTISTNDPNNSQIVITLLSTGISEVSGEVCDLVWTVVNSPFTLVGDIVVPEGCSLTIDPGVEVNMGGHKLTANGEFVCLGTSEAPITIQGGVVHLGPGAPALIEYLVYEGWGGDVNVDSPYALLYT
;
A
#
# COMPACT_ATOMS: atom_id res chain seq x y z
N MET A 1 42.73 89.60 -50.55
CA MET A 1 41.57 88.74 -50.22
C MET A 1 42.09 87.41 -49.69
N LYS A 2 41.81 87.11 -48.41
CA LYS A 2 42.31 85.92 -47.69
C LYS A 2 41.60 84.67 -48.21
N LYS A 3 42.34 83.63 -48.64
CA LYS A 3 41.77 82.31 -48.94
C LYS A 3 41.92 81.40 -47.72
N LEU A 4 40.78 80.94 -47.20
CA LEU A 4 40.62 80.03 -46.07
C LEU A 4 41.14 78.63 -46.42
N LEU A 5 41.90 78.01 -45.51
CA LEU A 5 42.30 76.61 -45.56
C LEU A 5 41.27 75.79 -44.74
N PRO A 6 40.62 74.74 -45.27
CA PRO A 6 39.71 73.92 -44.47
C PRO A 6 40.52 72.90 -43.67
N LEU A 7 40.34 72.91 -42.35
CA LEU A 7 40.83 71.90 -41.42
C LEU A 7 39.89 70.68 -41.53
N LEU A 8 40.39 69.52 -41.97
CA LEU A 8 39.61 68.29 -42.03
C LEU A 8 39.65 67.62 -40.65
N PHE A 9 38.54 67.64 -39.93
CA PHE A 9 38.38 66.98 -38.62
C PHE A 9 37.99 65.51 -38.86
N CYS A 10 38.95 64.58 -38.74
CA CYS A 10 38.65 63.14 -38.74
C CYS A 10 37.99 62.76 -37.41
N ALA A 11 36.67 62.51 -37.44
CA ALA A 11 35.97 61.87 -36.34
C ALA A 11 36.28 60.36 -36.35
N PHE A 12 37.08 59.91 -35.39
CA PHE A 12 37.20 58.48 -35.08
C PHE A 12 35.88 58.02 -34.44
N PHE A 13 35.05 57.29 -35.18
CA PHE A 13 33.96 56.52 -34.60
C PHE A 13 34.57 55.28 -33.95
N SER A 14 34.78 55.31 -32.63
CA SER A 14 35.02 54.10 -31.85
C SER A 14 33.68 53.38 -31.69
N THR A 15 33.43 52.34 -32.47
CA THR A 15 32.38 51.39 -32.16
C THR A 15 32.83 50.61 -30.91
N PRO A 16 32.05 50.56 -29.82
CA PRO A 16 32.35 49.68 -28.72
C PRO A 16 32.21 48.24 -29.23
N PHE A 17 33.33 47.54 -29.40
CA PHE A 17 33.33 46.11 -29.59
C PHE A 17 33.02 45.50 -28.23
N PHE A 18 31.76 45.14 -27.99
CA PHE A 18 31.42 44.30 -26.84
C PHE A 18 32.03 42.92 -27.12
N ALA A 19 33.09 42.57 -26.40
CA ALA A 19 33.55 41.19 -26.35
C ALA A 19 32.38 40.35 -25.82
N GLN A 20 31.94 39.37 -26.62
CA GLN A 20 30.93 38.41 -26.18
C GLN A 20 31.53 37.64 -25.00
N THR A 21 31.01 37.92 -23.80
CA THR A 21 31.37 37.18 -22.58
C THR A 21 30.29 36.13 -22.38
N GLY A 22 30.68 34.86 -22.28
CA GLY A 22 29.78 33.71 -22.22
C GLY A 22 30.46 32.48 -22.82
N THR A 23 30.26 31.32 -22.19
CA THR A 23 30.78 30.03 -22.70
C THR A 23 29.88 29.43 -23.79
N GLY A 24 28.83 30.14 -24.19
CA GLY A 24 27.87 29.69 -25.20
C GLY A 24 26.63 29.10 -24.56
N ILE A 25 26.15 27.98 -25.10
CA ILE A 25 25.17 27.13 -24.41
C ILE A 25 25.82 26.33 -23.29
N VAL A 26 25.13 26.18 -22.16
CA VAL A 26 25.60 25.39 -21.01
C VAL A 26 24.43 24.61 -20.43
N LEU A 27 24.64 23.33 -20.12
CA LEU A 27 23.67 22.53 -19.38
C LEU A 27 23.71 22.86 -17.88
N LEU A 28 22.54 23.10 -17.30
CA LEU A 28 22.34 23.29 -15.87
C LEU A 28 22.10 21.95 -15.17
N THR A 29 22.99 20.99 -15.42
CA THR A 29 23.03 19.66 -14.79
C THR A 29 24.49 19.17 -14.71
N GLY A 30 24.73 18.07 -14.00
CA GLY A 30 26.02 17.38 -14.04
C GLY A 30 26.33 16.78 -15.43
N PRO A 31 27.57 16.33 -15.67
CA PRO A 31 27.97 15.75 -16.96
C PRO A 31 27.34 14.37 -17.24
N THR A 32 26.74 13.76 -16.23
CA THR A 32 26.15 12.42 -16.29
C THR A 32 24.80 12.40 -15.57
N HIS A 33 23.86 11.62 -16.08
CA HIS A 33 22.63 11.25 -15.39
C HIS A 33 22.39 9.74 -15.48
N THR A 34 21.94 9.14 -14.39
CA THR A 34 21.57 7.72 -14.33
C THR A 34 20.11 7.64 -13.94
N PHE A 35 19.29 7.10 -14.84
CA PHE A 35 17.89 6.80 -14.58
C PHE A 35 17.77 5.69 -13.53
N THR A 36 16.70 5.71 -12.73
CA THR A 36 16.35 4.56 -11.90
C THR A 36 16.05 3.34 -12.77
N PRO A 37 16.31 2.11 -12.28
CA PRO A 37 15.88 0.90 -12.98
C PRO A 37 14.43 1.01 -13.43
N THR A 38 14.19 0.83 -14.72
CA THR A 38 12.88 1.07 -15.36
C THR A 38 12.41 -0.23 -15.98
N THR A 39 11.19 -0.67 -15.65
CA THR A 39 10.68 -1.93 -16.22
C THR A 39 10.53 -1.80 -17.73
N VAL A 40 10.79 -2.87 -18.47
CA VAL A 40 10.39 -2.95 -19.88
C VAL A 40 8.89 -2.64 -19.97
N ASP A 41 8.51 -1.90 -21.01
CA ASP A 41 7.17 -1.33 -21.21
C ASP A 41 6.76 -0.19 -20.27
N SER A 42 7.70 0.41 -19.54
CA SER A 42 7.50 1.66 -18.80
C SER A 42 8.49 2.76 -19.25
N ALA A 43 8.27 3.98 -18.75
CA ALA A 43 9.10 5.14 -19.04
C ALA A 43 9.51 5.83 -17.74
N SER A 44 10.77 6.24 -17.64
CA SER A 44 11.21 7.24 -16.68
C SER A 44 11.67 8.50 -17.42
N SER A 45 11.57 9.65 -16.77
CA SER A 45 11.94 10.95 -17.34
C SER A 45 12.89 11.70 -16.43
N PHE A 46 13.75 12.51 -17.05
CA PHE A 46 14.70 13.39 -16.38
C PHE A 46 14.61 14.79 -16.98
N ASP A 47 14.23 15.74 -16.15
CA ASP A 47 14.09 17.15 -16.53
C ASP A 47 15.31 17.95 -16.09
N PHE A 48 15.81 18.81 -16.98
CA PHE A 48 16.95 19.69 -16.73
C PHE A 48 16.84 20.94 -17.60
N GLN A 49 17.70 21.93 -17.33
CA GLN A 49 17.72 23.18 -18.08
C GLN A 49 19.01 23.33 -18.88
N LEU A 50 18.92 24.07 -19.97
CA LEU A 50 20.03 24.64 -20.70
C LEU A 50 19.96 26.17 -20.59
N VAL A 51 21.09 26.85 -20.49
CA VAL A 51 21.16 28.31 -20.51
C VAL A 51 21.97 28.79 -21.71
N ASN A 52 21.46 29.81 -22.38
CA ASN A 52 22.24 30.59 -23.34
C ASN A 52 22.99 31.69 -22.59
N THR A 53 24.29 31.51 -22.35
CA THR A 53 25.10 32.50 -21.62
C THR A 53 25.56 33.69 -22.47
N VAL A 54 25.26 33.69 -23.78
CA VAL A 54 25.65 34.79 -24.65
C VAL A 54 24.56 35.84 -24.76
N ALA A 55 24.96 37.09 -24.98
CA ALA A 55 24.05 38.24 -25.09
C ALA A 55 23.30 38.32 -26.45
N ILE A 56 23.21 37.22 -27.19
CA ILE A 56 22.55 37.12 -28.49
C ILE A 56 21.72 35.83 -28.53
N GLU A 57 20.57 35.87 -29.19
CA GLU A 57 19.77 34.67 -29.47
C GLU A 57 20.55 33.67 -30.32
N GLN A 58 20.41 32.38 -30.01
CA GLN A 58 20.97 31.31 -30.83
C GLN A 58 20.03 30.12 -30.94
N THR A 59 20.19 29.36 -32.03
CA THR A 59 19.51 28.08 -32.21
C THR A 59 20.37 26.97 -31.62
N VAL A 60 19.72 26.04 -30.94
CA VAL A 60 20.32 24.88 -30.31
C VAL A 60 19.95 23.64 -31.12
N LEU A 61 20.95 22.85 -31.45
CA LEU A 61 20.83 21.60 -32.20
C LEU A 61 21.12 20.43 -31.27
N PHE A 62 20.27 19.40 -31.32
CA PHE A 62 20.35 18.20 -30.49
C PHE A 62 20.71 16.98 -31.35
N GLY A 63 21.44 16.03 -30.75
CA GLY A 63 21.76 14.76 -31.40
C GLY A 63 22.44 13.78 -30.46
N GLY A 64 22.82 12.62 -30.98
CA GLY A 64 23.52 11.57 -30.23
C GLY A 64 22.61 10.50 -29.64
N LEU A 65 21.49 10.88 -29.05
CA LEU A 65 20.57 9.91 -28.42
C LEU A 65 19.90 8.98 -29.42
N ASN A 66 19.92 7.68 -29.11
CA ASN A 66 19.15 6.62 -29.74
C ASN A 66 18.26 5.92 -28.72
N ALA A 67 17.24 5.22 -29.21
CA ALA A 67 16.42 4.34 -28.37
C ALA A 67 17.34 3.39 -27.56
N PRO A 68 17.09 3.22 -26.25
CA PRO A 68 15.86 3.57 -25.52
C PRO A 68 15.79 5.00 -24.95
N PHE A 69 16.76 5.88 -25.21
CA PHE A 69 16.73 7.27 -24.77
C PHE A 69 16.13 8.18 -25.85
N ALA A 70 15.30 9.15 -25.45
CA ALA A 70 14.76 10.14 -26.37
C ALA A 70 14.65 11.51 -25.69
N LEU A 71 15.02 12.57 -26.42
CA LEU A 71 14.71 13.93 -26.02
C LEU A 71 13.25 14.24 -26.37
N ALA A 72 12.48 14.82 -25.45
CA ALA A 72 11.06 15.09 -25.63
C ALA A 72 10.78 15.97 -26.88
N ASP A 73 11.65 16.95 -27.13
CA ASP A 73 11.70 17.70 -28.39
C ASP A 73 13.14 17.69 -28.93
N ASN A 74 13.37 16.91 -29.99
CA ASN A 74 14.67 16.80 -30.65
C ASN A 74 14.80 17.71 -31.88
N THR A 75 13.90 18.68 -32.05
CA THR A 75 13.98 19.66 -33.14
C THR A 75 14.86 20.85 -32.75
N PRO A 76 15.43 21.61 -33.72
CA PRO A 76 16.18 22.82 -33.41
C PRO A 76 15.34 23.84 -32.62
N GLN A 77 15.84 24.28 -31.47
CA GLN A 77 15.13 25.21 -30.58
C GLN A 77 15.84 26.56 -30.53
N VAL A 78 15.09 27.66 -30.48
CA VAL A 78 15.64 29.02 -30.36
C VAL A 78 15.67 29.41 -28.89
N VAL A 79 16.82 29.89 -28.41
CA VAL A 79 17.00 30.36 -27.03
C VAL A 79 17.47 31.80 -27.05
N ALA A 80 16.68 32.69 -26.47
CA ALA A 80 16.98 34.11 -26.38
C ALA A 80 18.27 34.38 -25.60
N ALA A 81 18.81 35.59 -25.75
CA ALA A 81 20.00 36.03 -25.04
C ALA A 81 19.82 35.93 -23.52
N SER A 82 20.76 35.30 -22.82
CA SER A 82 20.73 35.12 -21.36
C SER A 82 19.53 34.34 -20.82
N ASP A 83 18.81 33.61 -21.68
CA ASP A 83 17.59 32.87 -21.31
C ASP A 83 17.85 31.36 -21.14
N THR A 84 16.88 30.67 -20.56
CA THR A 84 16.90 29.23 -20.32
C THR A 84 15.92 28.47 -21.19
N LEU A 85 16.25 27.21 -21.47
CA LEU A 85 15.40 26.24 -22.16
C LEU A 85 15.23 25.02 -21.27
N ASP A 86 13.98 24.65 -20.98
CA ASP A 86 13.65 23.40 -20.30
C ASP A 86 13.76 22.22 -21.28
N LEU A 87 14.40 21.14 -20.83
CA LEU A 87 14.62 19.93 -21.59
C LEU A 87 14.21 18.72 -20.75
N SER A 88 13.73 17.68 -21.42
CA SER A 88 13.34 16.41 -20.78
C SER A 88 13.83 15.25 -21.62
N ILE A 89 14.55 14.31 -21.01
CA ILE A 89 14.94 13.04 -21.65
C ILE A 89 14.09 11.94 -21.03
N SER A 90 13.50 11.08 -21.87
CA SER A 90 12.88 9.84 -21.46
C SER A 90 13.79 8.64 -21.67
N PHE A 91 13.64 7.62 -20.83
CA PHE A 91 14.23 6.30 -20.95
C PHE A 91 13.11 5.26 -21.00
N THR A 92 12.95 4.59 -22.14
CA THR A 92 11.93 3.56 -22.41
C THR A 92 12.59 2.27 -22.90
N PRO A 93 13.13 1.43 -21.99
CA PRO A 93 13.80 0.19 -22.37
C PRO A 93 12.83 -0.82 -22.98
N SER A 94 13.22 -1.44 -24.10
CA SER A 94 12.48 -2.53 -24.77
C SER A 94 13.04 -3.92 -24.49
N SER A 95 14.13 -4.00 -23.75
CA SER A 95 14.78 -5.25 -23.33
C SER A 95 15.52 -5.03 -22.02
N ILE A 96 15.76 -6.12 -21.30
CA ILE A 96 16.53 -6.10 -20.05
C ILE A 96 18.01 -5.83 -20.37
N GLY A 97 18.64 -4.97 -19.58
CA GLY A 97 20.07 -4.70 -19.67
C GLY A 97 20.44 -3.24 -19.38
N ALA A 98 21.74 -3.00 -19.27
CA ALA A 98 22.29 -1.66 -19.10
C ALA A 98 22.39 -0.94 -20.45
N PHE A 99 21.89 0.29 -20.50
CA PHE A 99 21.96 1.19 -21.65
C PHE A 99 22.73 2.45 -21.27
N SER A 100 23.48 2.99 -22.23
CA SER A 100 24.08 4.32 -22.10
C SER A 100 24.18 4.98 -23.47
N ASP A 101 23.95 6.28 -23.51
CA ASP A 101 24.14 7.10 -24.69
C ASP A 101 24.55 8.52 -24.26
N THR A 102 24.90 9.38 -25.22
CA THR A 102 25.32 10.75 -24.96
C THR A 102 24.46 11.72 -25.75
N LEU A 103 23.74 12.60 -25.04
CA LEU A 103 23.11 13.76 -25.65
C LEU A 103 24.22 14.76 -26.00
N ASN A 104 24.31 15.09 -27.29
CA ASN A 104 25.17 16.15 -27.80
C ASN A 104 24.30 17.37 -28.12
N VAL A 105 24.73 18.53 -27.63
CA VAL A 105 24.04 19.80 -27.81
C VAL A 105 25.02 20.81 -28.41
N VAL A 106 24.64 21.47 -29.50
CA VAL A 106 25.49 22.44 -30.20
C VAL A 106 24.72 23.73 -30.43
N GLY A 107 25.28 24.86 -29.99
CA GLY A 107 24.76 26.19 -30.31
C GLY A 107 25.26 26.65 -31.68
N THR A 108 24.40 27.28 -32.48
CA THR A 108 24.78 27.74 -33.84
C THR A 108 25.79 28.88 -33.85
N ILE A 109 25.95 29.61 -32.73
CA ILE A 109 26.91 30.70 -32.59
C ILE A 109 28.14 30.26 -31.78
N PHE A 110 27.93 29.78 -30.56
CA PHE A 110 29.03 29.40 -29.66
C PHE A 110 28.56 28.41 -28.58
N GLY A 111 29.47 27.52 -28.18
CA GLY A 111 29.26 26.53 -27.12
C GLY A 111 28.75 25.18 -27.63
N ASP A 112 29.27 24.14 -26.98
CA ASP A 112 28.81 22.76 -27.07
C ASP A 112 28.65 22.21 -25.66
N ALA A 113 27.73 21.27 -25.50
CA ALA A 113 27.54 20.56 -24.25
C ALA A 113 27.23 19.09 -24.50
N MET A 114 27.65 18.25 -23.57
CA MET A 114 27.38 16.82 -23.58
C MET A 114 26.77 16.41 -22.25
N LEU A 115 25.80 15.51 -22.32
CA LEU A 115 25.24 14.83 -21.15
C LEU A 115 25.24 13.33 -21.44
N VAL A 116 26.02 12.58 -20.65
CA VAL A 116 25.97 11.12 -20.70
C VAL A 116 24.76 10.65 -19.91
N VAL A 117 23.88 9.89 -20.54
CA VAL A 117 22.75 9.24 -19.87
C VAL A 117 23.00 7.74 -19.79
N SER A 118 22.51 7.14 -18.71
CA SER A 118 22.58 5.71 -18.47
C SER A 118 21.33 5.23 -17.75
N GLY A 119 20.94 3.98 -17.94
CA GLY A 119 19.78 3.39 -17.29
C GLY A 119 19.72 1.89 -17.48
N ASP A 120 19.16 1.19 -16.50
CA ASP A 120 18.94 -0.26 -16.57
C ASP A 120 17.49 -0.54 -16.93
N GLY A 121 17.29 -1.26 -18.04
CA GLY A 121 16.03 -1.91 -18.35
C GLY A 121 15.91 -3.17 -17.51
N ILE A 122 14.85 -3.26 -16.70
CA ILE A 122 14.58 -4.41 -15.83
C ILE A 122 13.23 -5.05 -16.18
N GLN A 123 12.93 -6.21 -15.62
CA GLN A 123 11.61 -6.83 -15.73
C GLN A 123 11.30 -7.48 -14.39
N VAL A 124 10.50 -6.80 -13.58
CA VAL A 124 9.95 -7.44 -12.37
C VAL A 124 9.04 -8.57 -12.81
N GLN A 125 9.19 -9.73 -12.18
CA GLN A 125 8.35 -10.89 -12.41
C GLN A 125 8.05 -11.54 -11.07
N LEU A 126 6.76 -11.61 -10.73
CA LEU A 126 6.26 -12.18 -9.50
C LEU A 126 5.69 -13.57 -9.78
N THR A 127 5.94 -14.51 -8.87
CA THR A 127 5.35 -15.86 -8.89
C THR A 127 4.84 -16.22 -7.51
N TRP A 128 3.81 -17.06 -7.45
CA TRP A 128 3.18 -17.48 -6.20
C TRP A 128 2.74 -18.94 -6.28
N VAL A 129 2.48 -19.52 -5.11
CA VAL A 129 2.27 -20.97 -4.99
C VAL A 129 0.83 -21.41 -5.30
N SER A 130 -0.18 -20.58 -5.04
CA SER A 130 -1.59 -20.93 -5.22
C SER A 130 -2.47 -19.71 -5.43
N ASP A 131 -3.49 -19.84 -6.29
CA ASP A 131 -4.58 -18.86 -6.47
C ASP A 131 -5.73 -19.07 -5.46
N THR A 132 -5.62 -20.09 -4.60
CA THR A 132 -6.63 -20.40 -3.59
C THR A 132 -5.95 -20.73 -2.26
N LEU A 133 -6.38 -20.06 -1.20
CA LEU A 133 -5.94 -20.28 0.16
C LEU A 133 -7.10 -20.79 0.98
N GLN A 134 -6.86 -21.87 1.73
CA GLN A 134 -7.85 -22.47 2.61
C GLN A 134 -7.42 -22.28 4.06
N PHE A 135 -8.26 -21.59 4.82
CA PHE A 135 -8.13 -21.46 6.26
C PHE A 135 -8.63 -22.71 6.98
N ALA A 136 -8.20 -22.88 8.21
CA ALA A 136 -8.81 -23.84 9.11
C ALA A 136 -10.22 -23.39 9.52
N THR A 137 -11.04 -24.35 9.94
CA THR A 137 -12.31 -24.04 10.60
C THR A 137 -12.04 -23.25 11.87
N THR A 138 -12.65 -22.07 11.99
CA THR A 138 -12.34 -21.09 13.04
C THR A 138 -13.59 -20.71 13.81
N ALA A 139 -13.50 -20.70 15.14
CA ALA A 139 -14.60 -20.29 16.01
C ALA A 139 -14.88 -18.79 15.88
N ILE A 140 -16.14 -18.39 16.02
CA ILE A 140 -16.52 -16.96 16.09
C ILE A 140 -15.70 -16.23 17.16
N GLY A 141 -15.12 -15.09 16.78
CA GLY A 141 -14.29 -14.26 17.65
C GLY A 141 -12.86 -14.76 17.87
N GLN A 142 -12.47 -15.86 17.24
CA GLN A 142 -11.08 -16.27 17.12
C GLN A 142 -10.53 -15.89 15.75
N THR A 143 -9.23 -16.04 15.57
CA THR A 143 -8.55 -15.79 14.29
C THR A 143 -7.77 -17.01 13.83
N ASP A 144 -7.69 -17.17 12.51
CA ASP A 144 -6.77 -18.09 11.84
C ASP A 144 -5.97 -17.33 10.78
N THR A 145 -4.80 -17.87 10.42
CA THR A 145 -3.89 -17.23 9.48
C THR A 145 -3.36 -18.20 8.44
N VAL A 146 -3.27 -17.75 7.19
CA VAL A 146 -2.68 -18.50 6.09
C VAL A 146 -1.69 -17.62 5.33
N ALA A 147 -0.53 -18.18 4.99
CA ALA A 147 0.50 -17.49 4.24
C ALA A 147 0.41 -17.79 2.74
N LEU A 148 0.48 -16.75 1.91
CA LEU A 148 0.78 -16.85 0.49
C LEU A 148 2.28 -16.62 0.28
N SER A 149 2.97 -17.65 -0.19
CA SER A 149 4.37 -17.52 -0.58
C SER A 149 4.49 -16.86 -1.96
N LEU A 150 5.21 -15.75 -2.00
CA LEU A 150 5.44 -14.90 -3.16
C LEU A 150 6.94 -14.80 -3.44
N SER A 151 7.35 -14.95 -4.70
CA SER A 151 8.77 -14.92 -5.10
C SER A 151 9.00 -13.93 -6.25
N SER A 152 9.97 -13.03 -6.06
CA SER A 152 10.45 -12.15 -7.14
C SER A 152 11.54 -12.88 -7.94
N VAL A 153 11.16 -13.41 -9.11
CA VAL A 153 12.06 -14.21 -9.98
C VAL A 153 12.63 -13.39 -11.14
N GLY A 154 12.15 -12.17 -11.33
CA GLY A 154 12.61 -11.24 -12.35
C GLY A 154 13.82 -10.40 -11.93
N ASP A 155 14.00 -9.27 -12.59
CA ASP A 155 15.01 -8.26 -12.28
C ASP A 155 14.36 -7.06 -11.58
N GLY A 156 14.85 -6.75 -10.37
CA GLY A 156 14.26 -5.76 -9.47
C GLY A 156 13.39 -6.31 -8.35
N THR A 157 13.06 -5.41 -7.40
CA THR A 157 12.21 -5.70 -6.24
C THR A 157 10.74 -5.74 -6.66
N ALA A 158 10.04 -6.82 -6.31
CA ALA A 158 8.59 -6.89 -6.47
C ALA A 158 7.92 -6.17 -5.30
N VAL A 159 6.85 -5.44 -5.60
CA VAL A 159 6.12 -4.60 -4.66
C VAL A 159 4.64 -4.90 -4.77
N ILE A 160 4.02 -5.20 -3.63
CA ILE A 160 2.57 -5.18 -3.47
C ILE A 160 2.22 -3.83 -2.86
N SER A 161 1.47 -3.04 -3.63
CA SER A 161 1.12 -1.66 -3.29
C SER A 161 -0.25 -1.53 -2.65
N ASP A 162 -1.14 -2.49 -2.86
CA ASP A 162 -2.51 -2.44 -2.39
C ASP A 162 -3.16 -3.82 -2.35
N LEU A 163 -4.07 -4.02 -1.39
CA LEU A 163 -4.87 -5.23 -1.23
C LEU A 163 -6.32 -4.84 -0.97
N GLN A 164 -7.22 -5.28 -1.85
CA GLN A 164 -8.63 -4.95 -1.79
C GLN A 164 -9.45 -6.16 -1.33
N PHE A 165 -10.11 -6.00 -0.18
CA PHE A 165 -11.05 -6.95 0.41
C PHE A 165 -12.47 -6.38 0.31
N SER A 166 -13.46 -7.24 0.04
CA SER A 166 -14.88 -6.84 0.10
C SER A 166 -15.53 -7.14 1.46
N ASN A 167 -14.91 -8.01 2.25
CA ASN A 167 -15.40 -8.46 3.55
C ASN A 167 -14.36 -8.22 4.66
N SER A 168 -14.77 -7.50 5.72
CA SER A 168 -13.89 -7.11 6.83
C SER A 168 -13.48 -8.26 7.75
N ILE A 169 -14.07 -9.44 7.62
CA ILE A 169 -13.61 -10.64 8.36
C ILE A 169 -12.30 -11.20 7.78
N PHE A 170 -11.88 -10.72 6.61
CA PHE A 170 -10.57 -11.02 6.02
C PHE A 170 -9.70 -9.77 6.04
N THR A 171 -8.46 -9.93 6.49
CA THR A 171 -7.46 -8.86 6.52
C THR A 171 -6.08 -9.44 6.21
N VAL A 172 -5.06 -8.58 6.24
CA VAL A 172 -3.64 -8.99 6.29
C VAL A 172 -3.05 -8.58 7.62
N ASP A 173 -2.03 -9.31 8.08
CA ASP A 173 -1.29 -8.89 9.27
C ASP A 173 -0.65 -7.51 9.03
N SER A 174 -0.69 -6.68 10.07
CA SER A 174 -0.48 -5.23 10.17
C SER A 174 0.83 -4.66 9.59
N ALA A 175 1.72 -5.50 9.05
CA ALA A 175 2.98 -5.10 8.43
C ALA A 175 2.87 -4.70 6.94
N ALA A 176 1.69 -4.74 6.32
CA ALA A 176 1.55 -4.72 4.86
C ALA A 176 0.91 -3.46 4.25
N SER A 177 1.23 -2.23 4.71
CA SER A 177 0.89 -1.03 3.93
C SER A 177 1.67 -0.95 2.61
N GLN A 178 2.83 -1.61 2.56
CA GLN A 178 3.59 -1.92 1.34
C GLN A 178 4.43 -3.17 1.61
N PHE A 179 4.27 -4.22 0.80
CA PHE A 179 4.98 -5.48 0.96
C PHE A 179 5.99 -5.66 -0.18
N ASN A 180 7.28 -5.63 0.16
CA ASN A 180 8.37 -5.66 -0.80
C ASN A 180 9.11 -6.99 -0.73
N ILE A 181 9.35 -7.61 -1.89
CA ILE A 181 10.08 -8.86 -2.02
C ILE A 181 11.34 -8.55 -2.83
N ALA A 182 12.49 -8.67 -2.19
CA ALA A 182 13.77 -8.41 -2.85
C ALA A 182 13.97 -9.35 -4.05
N GLN A 183 14.76 -8.90 -5.03
CA GLN A 183 15.09 -9.70 -6.20
C GLN A 183 15.68 -11.06 -5.80
N GLY A 184 15.18 -12.13 -6.41
CA GLY A 184 15.66 -13.49 -6.19
C GLY A 184 15.27 -14.09 -4.83
N THR A 185 14.42 -13.42 -4.05
CA THR A 185 13.94 -13.92 -2.76
C THR A 185 12.47 -14.31 -2.79
N THR A 186 12.07 -15.04 -1.75
CA THR A 186 10.70 -15.44 -1.46
C THR A 186 10.32 -14.91 -0.10
N ASP A 187 9.13 -14.33 0.01
CA ASP A 187 8.54 -13.90 1.28
C ASP A 187 7.07 -14.31 1.38
N ASN A 188 6.53 -14.27 2.60
CA ASN A 188 5.17 -14.72 2.90
C ASN A 188 4.26 -13.54 3.25
N LEU A 189 3.21 -13.36 2.47
CA LEU A 189 2.11 -12.46 2.80
C LEU A 189 1.08 -13.22 3.64
N ILE A 190 0.83 -12.76 4.87
CA ILE A 190 -0.04 -13.46 5.82
C ILE A 190 -1.45 -12.86 5.78
N PHE A 191 -2.41 -13.67 5.38
CA PHE A 191 -3.84 -13.36 5.44
C PHE A 191 -4.41 -13.81 6.77
N VAL A 192 -5.36 -13.04 7.30
CA VAL A 192 -6.03 -13.28 8.58
C VAL A 192 -7.53 -13.45 8.32
N PHE A 193 -8.13 -14.46 8.94
CA PHE A 193 -9.56 -14.71 8.96
C PHE A 193 -10.08 -14.59 10.39
N ALA A 194 -11.09 -13.74 10.60
CA ALA A 194 -11.69 -13.44 11.90
C ALA A 194 -13.23 -13.48 11.79
N PRO A 195 -13.87 -14.66 11.81
CA PRO A 195 -15.31 -14.80 11.61
C PRO A 195 -16.12 -14.19 12.75
N ILE A 196 -17.20 -13.50 12.38
CA ILE A 196 -18.25 -13.02 13.30
C ILE A 196 -19.58 -13.81 13.15
N ASN A 197 -19.66 -14.67 12.12
CA ASN A 197 -20.79 -15.54 11.86
C ASN A 197 -20.32 -16.97 11.58
N ALA A 198 -21.19 -17.94 11.84
CA ALA A 198 -20.97 -19.32 11.44
C ALA A 198 -21.37 -19.51 9.97
N GLY A 199 -20.71 -20.44 9.29
CA GLY A 199 -20.97 -20.76 7.88
C GLY A 199 -19.70 -20.81 7.03
N GLU A 200 -19.88 -21.12 5.76
CA GLU A 200 -18.80 -21.10 4.77
C GLU A 200 -18.64 -19.69 4.20
N PHE A 201 -17.40 -19.23 4.10
CA PHE A 201 -17.06 -17.95 3.48
C PHE A 201 -16.12 -18.16 2.31
N SER A 202 -16.40 -17.43 1.22
CA SER A 202 -15.56 -17.33 0.04
C SER A 202 -15.35 -15.86 -0.28
N GLU A 203 -14.11 -15.41 -0.18
CA GLU A 203 -13.70 -14.04 -0.50
C GLU A 203 -12.73 -14.05 -1.68
N THR A 204 -12.67 -12.94 -2.42
CA THR A 204 -11.69 -12.76 -3.49
C THR A 204 -10.91 -11.48 -3.21
N VAL A 205 -9.61 -11.62 -2.93
CA VAL A 205 -8.72 -10.47 -2.74
C VAL A 205 -8.03 -10.12 -4.05
N THR A 206 -8.09 -8.84 -4.41
CA THR A 206 -7.29 -8.29 -5.53
C THR A 206 -6.05 -7.63 -4.97
N ILE A 207 -4.88 -8.06 -5.46
CA ILE A 207 -3.58 -7.60 -5.01
C ILE A 207 -2.92 -6.83 -6.17
N SER A 208 -2.61 -5.57 -5.95
CA SER A 208 -1.94 -4.73 -6.96
C SER A 208 -0.42 -4.87 -6.85
N THR A 209 0.25 -5.08 -7.98
CA THR A 209 1.71 -5.32 -8.03
C THR A 209 2.41 -4.44 -9.06
N ASN A 210 3.73 -4.32 -8.95
CA ASN A 210 4.57 -3.69 -9.96
C ASN A 210 5.14 -4.66 -11.02
N ASP A 211 4.68 -5.92 -11.07
CA ASP A 211 4.97 -6.83 -12.19
C ASP A 211 4.15 -6.37 -13.42
N PRO A 212 4.78 -5.92 -14.51
CA PRO A 212 4.09 -5.45 -15.71
C PRO A 212 3.12 -6.47 -16.34
N ASN A 213 3.42 -7.76 -16.20
CA ASN A 213 2.57 -8.83 -16.74
C ASN A 213 1.44 -9.22 -15.77
N ASN A 214 1.62 -8.94 -14.48
CA ASN A 214 0.70 -9.30 -13.40
C ASN A 214 0.43 -8.10 -12.48
N SER A 215 0.03 -6.97 -13.08
CA SER A 215 -0.21 -5.73 -12.33
C SER A 215 -1.36 -5.85 -11.32
N GLN A 216 -2.23 -6.84 -11.50
CA GLN A 216 -3.20 -7.31 -10.53
C GLN A 216 -3.22 -8.83 -10.50
N ILE A 217 -3.16 -9.41 -9.30
CA ILE A 217 -3.35 -10.84 -9.07
C ILE A 217 -4.57 -11.04 -8.17
N VAL A 218 -5.25 -12.17 -8.37
CA VAL A 218 -6.53 -12.47 -7.70
C VAL A 218 -6.39 -13.77 -6.94
N ILE A 219 -6.64 -13.75 -5.63
CA ILE A 219 -6.56 -14.91 -4.76
C ILE A 219 -7.92 -15.18 -4.13
N THR A 220 -8.39 -16.42 -4.20
CA THR A 220 -9.60 -16.87 -3.51
C THR A 220 -9.27 -17.33 -2.09
N LEU A 221 -10.00 -16.80 -1.11
CA LEU A 221 -9.88 -17.19 0.30
C LEU A 221 -11.11 -18.02 0.68
N LEU A 222 -10.90 -19.26 1.11
CA LEU A 222 -11.94 -20.18 1.55
C LEU A 222 -11.81 -20.45 3.03
N SER A 223 -12.93 -20.41 3.75
CA SER A 223 -12.92 -20.63 5.20
C SER A 223 -14.28 -21.08 5.72
N THR A 224 -14.31 -21.54 6.98
CA THR A 224 -15.53 -21.91 7.68
C THR A 224 -15.51 -21.34 9.09
N GLY A 225 -16.51 -20.52 9.42
CA GLY A 225 -16.79 -20.07 10.78
C GLY A 225 -17.71 -21.04 11.50
N ILE A 226 -17.50 -21.27 12.80
CA ILE A 226 -18.38 -22.12 13.64
C ILE A 226 -18.78 -21.42 14.93
N SER A 227 -19.96 -21.78 15.47
CA SER A 227 -20.46 -21.31 16.77
C SER A 227 -20.02 -22.22 17.94
N GLU A 228 -19.02 -23.08 17.72
CA GLU A 228 -18.33 -23.81 18.79
C GLU A 228 -17.22 -22.92 19.35
N VAL A 229 -17.37 -22.46 20.59
CA VAL A 229 -16.53 -21.41 21.17
C VAL A 229 -15.74 -21.93 22.38
N SER A 230 -14.54 -21.40 22.57
CA SER A 230 -13.69 -21.63 23.76
C SER A 230 -12.66 -20.50 23.91
N GLY A 231 -11.99 -20.44 25.06
CA GLY A 231 -10.89 -19.50 25.28
C GLY A 231 -11.34 -18.10 25.68
N GLU A 232 -10.56 -17.09 25.30
CA GLU A 232 -10.86 -15.70 25.60
C GLU A 232 -11.83 -15.11 24.57
N VAL A 233 -12.83 -14.39 25.07
CA VAL A 233 -13.82 -13.67 24.25
C VAL A 233 -13.77 -12.19 24.61
N CYS A 234 -13.68 -11.34 23.59
CA CYS A 234 -13.61 -9.90 23.75
C CYS A 234 -14.39 -9.19 22.66
N ASP A 235 -15.27 -8.27 23.05
CA ASP A 235 -16.07 -7.40 22.19
C ASP A 235 -16.89 -8.16 21.15
N LEU A 236 -17.52 -9.25 21.60
CA LEU A 236 -18.39 -10.08 20.77
C LEU A 236 -19.86 -9.88 21.11
N VAL A 237 -20.68 -9.99 20.06
CA VAL A 237 -22.14 -10.09 20.15
C VAL A 237 -22.56 -11.45 19.61
N TRP A 238 -23.10 -12.29 20.48
CA TRP A 238 -23.72 -13.56 20.11
C TRP A 238 -25.15 -13.29 19.68
N THR A 239 -25.45 -13.61 18.44
CA THR A 239 -26.73 -13.32 17.79
C THR A 239 -27.49 -14.59 17.46
N VAL A 240 -28.82 -14.51 17.40
CA VAL A 240 -29.68 -15.68 17.16
C VAL A 240 -29.40 -16.38 15.82
N VAL A 241 -28.84 -15.68 14.82
CA VAL A 241 -28.48 -16.28 13.52
C VAL A 241 -27.37 -17.33 13.64
N ASN A 242 -26.52 -17.23 14.67
CA ASN A 242 -25.44 -18.18 14.95
C ASN A 242 -25.83 -19.19 16.05
N SER A 243 -27.08 -19.15 16.53
CA SER A 243 -27.58 -20.03 17.58
C SER A 243 -27.83 -21.45 17.04
N PRO A 244 -27.54 -22.52 17.81
CA PRO A 244 -26.99 -22.48 19.16
C PRO A 244 -25.47 -22.24 19.17
N PHE A 245 -24.99 -21.54 20.19
CA PHE A 245 -23.57 -21.51 20.55
C PHE A 245 -23.25 -22.71 21.44
N THR A 246 -22.17 -23.42 21.16
CA THR A 246 -21.75 -24.58 21.96
C THR A 246 -20.36 -24.34 22.53
N LEU A 247 -20.20 -24.43 23.85
CA LEU A 247 -18.87 -24.39 24.44
C LEU A 247 -18.19 -25.74 24.25
N VAL A 248 -16.97 -25.70 23.70
CA VAL A 248 -16.06 -26.86 23.57
C VAL A 248 -14.86 -26.76 24.51
N GLY A 249 -14.86 -25.72 25.33
CA GLY A 249 -13.88 -25.42 26.37
C GLY A 249 -14.41 -24.29 27.25
N ASP A 250 -13.68 -23.98 28.33
CA ASP A 250 -14.04 -22.85 29.18
C ASP A 250 -13.89 -21.53 28.42
N ILE A 251 -14.78 -20.58 28.73
CA ILE A 251 -14.78 -19.21 28.20
C ILE A 251 -14.39 -18.25 29.31
N VAL A 252 -13.55 -17.28 28.98
CA VAL A 252 -13.24 -16.12 29.83
C VAL A 252 -13.54 -14.84 29.07
N VAL A 253 -14.30 -13.93 29.67
CA VAL A 253 -14.41 -12.53 29.24
C VAL A 253 -13.49 -11.70 30.15
N PRO A 254 -12.32 -11.26 29.68
CA PRO A 254 -11.35 -10.52 30.52
C PRO A 254 -11.86 -9.15 30.98
N GLU A 255 -11.20 -8.55 31.97
CA GLU A 255 -11.47 -7.14 32.33
C GLU A 255 -11.23 -6.21 31.14
N GLY A 256 -12.14 -5.25 30.91
CA GLY A 256 -12.07 -4.32 29.78
C GLY A 256 -12.65 -4.87 28.47
N CYS A 257 -13.01 -6.14 28.41
CA CYS A 257 -13.71 -6.77 27.30
C CYS A 257 -15.22 -6.87 27.56
N SER A 258 -16.00 -7.04 26.49
CA SER A 258 -17.44 -7.28 26.58
C SER A 258 -17.89 -8.57 25.88
N LEU A 259 -18.96 -9.18 26.41
CA LEU A 259 -19.75 -10.21 25.72
C LEU A 259 -21.23 -9.87 25.84
N THR A 260 -21.87 -9.63 24.70
CA THR A 260 -23.32 -9.41 24.61
C THR A 260 -24.00 -10.64 23.99
N ILE A 261 -25.13 -11.06 24.56
CA ILE A 261 -25.98 -12.14 24.07
C ILE A 261 -27.34 -11.54 23.73
N ASP A 262 -27.70 -11.59 22.45
CA ASP A 262 -28.94 -11.04 21.90
C ASP A 262 -30.17 -11.91 22.21
N PRO A 263 -31.39 -11.36 22.11
CA PRO A 263 -32.61 -12.11 22.37
C PRO A 263 -32.75 -13.39 21.54
N GLY A 264 -33.25 -14.45 22.17
CA GLY A 264 -33.50 -15.74 21.52
C GLY A 264 -32.28 -16.63 21.30
N VAL A 265 -31.08 -16.22 21.73
CA VAL A 265 -29.88 -17.05 21.62
C VAL A 265 -29.95 -18.24 22.58
N GLU A 266 -29.54 -19.40 22.09
CA GLU A 266 -29.33 -20.62 22.88
C GLU A 266 -27.83 -20.90 23.04
N VAL A 267 -27.39 -21.16 24.27
CA VAL A 267 -26.01 -21.49 24.63
C VAL A 267 -25.96 -22.83 25.33
N ASN A 268 -25.31 -23.80 24.69
CA ASN A 268 -25.03 -25.12 25.21
C ASN A 268 -23.62 -25.14 25.81
N MET A 269 -23.52 -25.13 27.15
CA MET A 269 -22.22 -25.00 27.80
C MET A 269 -21.43 -26.31 27.89
N GLY A 270 -22.01 -27.48 27.61
CA GLY A 270 -21.27 -28.75 27.49
C GLY A 270 -20.54 -29.22 28.75
N GLY A 271 -20.87 -28.69 29.92
CA GLY A 271 -20.20 -28.92 31.21
C GLY A 271 -19.07 -27.93 31.50
N HIS A 272 -18.82 -26.97 30.61
CA HIS A 272 -17.78 -25.96 30.73
C HIS A 272 -18.22 -24.75 31.54
N LYS A 273 -17.25 -23.90 31.88
CA LYS A 273 -17.45 -22.66 32.62
C LYS A 273 -17.38 -21.44 31.71
N LEU A 274 -18.30 -20.50 31.88
CA LEU A 274 -18.17 -19.12 31.38
C LEU A 274 -17.83 -18.22 32.57
N THR A 275 -16.65 -17.62 32.54
CA THR A 275 -16.18 -16.66 33.55
C THR A 275 -16.17 -15.26 32.96
N ALA A 276 -17.05 -14.37 33.43
CA ALA A 276 -17.07 -12.99 32.99
C ALA A 276 -16.45 -12.08 34.05
N ASN A 277 -15.22 -11.62 33.81
CA ASN A 277 -14.57 -10.55 34.59
C ASN A 277 -14.81 -9.18 33.93
N GLY A 278 -15.06 -9.15 32.62
CA GLY A 278 -15.49 -7.98 31.87
C GLY A 278 -17.00 -7.77 31.90
N GLU A 279 -17.49 -6.97 30.95
CA GLU A 279 -18.91 -6.69 30.79
C GLU A 279 -19.64 -7.91 30.21
N PHE A 280 -20.72 -8.34 30.87
CA PHE A 280 -21.56 -9.44 30.41
C PHE A 280 -23.01 -8.97 30.30
N VAL A 281 -23.54 -9.00 29.09
CA VAL A 281 -24.86 -8.45 28.77
C VAL A 281 -25.73 -9.54 28.15
N CYS A 282 -26.87 -9.83 28.75
CA CYS A 282 -27.93 -10.66 28.18
C CYS A 282 -29.16 -9.78 27.96
N LEU A 283 -29.55 -9.58 26.70
CA LEU A 283 -30.66 -8.68 26.29
C LEU A 283 -31.88 -9.48 25.81
N GLY A 284 -32.37 -10.44 26.59
CA GLY A 284 -33.53 -11.24 26.22
C GLY A 284 -34.83 -10.42 26.17
N THR A 285 -35.89 -11.00 25.64
CA THR A 285 -37.26 -10.44 25.75
C THR A 285 -38.25 -11.51 26.20
N SER A 286 -39.45 -11.10 26.62
CA SER A 286 -40.51 -12.05 26.98
C SER A 286 -40.96 -12.96 25.83
N GLU A 287 -40.83 -12.50 24.58
CA GLU A 287 -41.17 -13.25 23.37
C GLU A 287 -39.99 -14.11 22.86
N ALA A 288 -38.76 -13.71 23.16
CA ALA A 288 -37.53 -14.39 22.77
C ALA A 288 -36.52 -14.38 23.94
N PRO A 289 -36.72 -15.24 24.95
CA PRO A 289 -35.79 -15.35 26.06
C PRO A 289 -34.46 -15.95 25.59
N ILE A 290 -33.38 -15.60 26.28
CA ILE A 290 -32.06 -16.24 26.09
C ILE A 290 -32.05 -17.55 26.88
N THR A 291 -31.49 -18.62 26.32
CA THR A 291 -31.34 -19.90 27.04
C THR A 291 -29.86 -20.23 27.21
N ILE A 292 -29.40 -20.43 28.45
CA ILE A 292 -28.05 -20.93 28.74
C ILE A 292 -28.17 -22.20 29.57
N GLN A 293 -27.60 -23.30 29.11
CA GLN A 293 -27.80 -24.61 29.75
C GLN A 293 -26.54 -25.47 29.84
N GLY A 294 -26.55 -26.38 30.82
CA GLY A 294 -25.58 -27.46 30.90
C GLY A 294 -24.15 -27.02 31.23
N GLY A 295 -23.96 -26.04 32.12
CA GLY A 295 -22.64 -25.60 32.59
C GLY A 295 -22.72 -24.62 33.73
N VAL A 296 -21.66 -23.83 33.95
CA VAL A 296 -21.57 -22.86 35.04
C VAL A 296 -21.23 -21.47 34.49
N VAL A 297 -22.12 -20.50 34.73
CA VAL A 297 -21.82 -19.06 34.53
C VAL A 297 -21.35 -18.46 35.86
N HIS A 298 -20.20 -17.78 35.81
CA HIS A 298 -19.61 -17.08 36.93
C HIS A 298 -19.31 -15.63 36.55
N LEU A 299 -19.92 -14.69 37.28
CA LEU A 299 -19.69 -13.26 37.13
C LEU A 299 -18.68 -12.83 38.21
N GLY A 300 -17.49 -12.45 37.76
CA GLY A 300 -16.41 -11.97 38.62
C GLY A 300 -16.65 -10.54 39.12
N PRO A 301 -15.78 -10.01 39.99
CA PRO A 301 -15.97 -8.71 40.64
C PRO A 301 -15.74 -7.49 39.73
N GLY A 302 -15.47 -7.69 38.43
CA GLY A 302 -15.11 -6.64 37.48
C GLY A 302 -16.28 -5.76 37.04
N ALA A 303 -16.58 -5.66 35.74
CA ALA A 303 -17.63 -4.76 35.23
C ALA A 303 -19.06 -5.25 35.58
N PRO A 304 -20.06 -4.36 35.70
CA PRO A 304 -21.44 -4.77 35.98
C PRO A 304 -21.99 -5.63 34.84
N ALA A 305 -22.81 -6.62 35.20
CA ALA A 305 -23.59 -7.41 34.26
C ALA A 305 -25.02 -6.87 34.13
N LEU A 306 -25.57 -6.93 32.93
CA LEU A 306 -26.99 -6.65 32.65
C LEU A 306 -27.64 -7.93 32.14
N ILE A 307 -28.66 -8.43 32.83
CA ILE A 307 -29.31 -9.69 32.47
C ILE A 307 -30.82 -9.50 32.44
N GLU A 308 -31.40 -9.56 31.24
CA GLU A 308 -32.84 -9.48 31.01
C GLU A 308 -33.33 -10.76 30.31
N TYR A 309 -34.47 -11.31 30.76
CA TYR A 309 -35.12 -12.50 30.20
C TYR A 309 -34.20 -13.68 29.88
N LEU A 310 -33.33 -14.05 30.82
CA LEU A 310 -32.46 -15.22 30.76
C LEU A 310 -33.11 -16.45 31.43
N VAL A 311 -33.26 -17.53 30.66
CA VAL A 311 -33.55 -18.88 31.15
C VAL A 311 -32.21 -19.61 31.33
N TYR A 312 -31.85 -19.86 32.58
CA TYR A 312 -30.61 -20.55 32.93
C TYR A 312 -30.89 -21.94 33.51
N GLU A 313 -30.42 -22.98 32.83
CA GLU A 313 -30.50 -24.38 33.26
C GLU A 313 -29.09 -24.95 33.52
N GLY A 314 -28.32 -24.24 34.35
CA GLY A 314 -26.95 -24.63 34.70
C GLY A 314 -26.83 -25.54 35.92
N TRP A 315 -25.61 -26.03 36.14
CA TRP A 315 -25.28 -26.83 37.32
C TRP A 315 -25.07 -25.91 38.52
N GLY A 316 -25.88 -26.08 39.57
CA GLY A 316 -25.80 -25.25 40.80
C GLY A 316 -27.00 -24.35 41.07
N GLY A 317 -28.03 -24.37 40.22
CA GLY A 317 -29.31 -23.67 40.43
C GLY A 317 -29.33 -22.27 39.79
N ASP A 318 -28.52 -21.34 40.30
CA ASP A 318 -28.49 -19.94 39.87
C ASP A 318 -27.15 -19.54 39.24
N VAL A 319 -27.12 -18.42 38.52
CA VAL A 319 -25.88 -17.79 38.04
C VAL A 319 -25.03 -17.39 39.26
N ASN A 320 -23.75 -17.78 39.29
CA ASN A 320 -22.88 -17.50 40.43
C ASN A 320 -22.29 -16.09 40.30
N VAL A 321 -22.51 -15.25 41.32
CA VAL A 321 -22.15 -13.84 41.31
C VAL A 321 -21.27 -13.53 42.53
N ASP A 322 -20.08 -12.99 42.28
CA ASP A 322 -19.22 -12.50 43.36
C ASP A 322 -19.73 -11.14 43.88
N SER A 323 -19.63 -10.94 45.21
CA SER A 323 -19.94 -9.66 45.86
C SER A 323 -19.14 -8.51 45.23
N PRO A 324 -19.73 -7.31 45.00
CA PRO A 324 -20.97 -6.76 45.59
C PRO A 324 -22.24 -6.87 44.73
N TYR A 325 -22.22 -7.62 43.63
CA TYR A 325 -23.31 -7.61 42.66
C TYR A 325 -24.55 -8.41 43.13
N ALA A 326 -25.73 -7.97 42.69
CA ALA A 326 -26.99 -8.68 42.87
C ALA A 326 -27.66 -8.83 41.49
N LEU A 327 -28.19 -10.02 41.19
CA LEU A 327 -28.94 -10.26 39.96
C LEU A 327 -30.22 -9.42 39.97
N LEU A 328 -30.35 -8.50 39.02
CA LEU A 328 -31.61 -7.83 38.74
C LEU A 328 -32.34 -8.65 37.68
N TYR A 329 -33.30 -9.46 38.10
CA TYR A 329 -34.33 -9.96 37.18
C TYR A 329 -35.36 -8.85 37.00
N THR A 330 -35.46 -8.30 35.80
CA THR A 330 -36.58 -7.44 35.39
C THR A 330 -37.46 -8.14 34.38
#